data_AF-A0A2S8RWH2-F1
#
_entry.id   AF-A0A2S8RWH2-F1
#
_cell.length_a   1.000
_cell.length_b   1.000
_cell.length_c   1.000
_cell.angle_alpha   90.00
_cell.angle_beta   90.00
_cell.angle_gamma   90.00
#
_symmetry.space_group_name_H-M   'P 1'
#
loop_
_entity.id
_entity.type
_entity.pdbx_description
1 polymer ?
#
loop_
_entity_poly.entity_id
_entity_poly.type
_entity_poly.pdbx_seq_one_letter_code
_entity_poly.pdbx_strand_id
1 'polypeptide(L)'
;MVELNKTPTPVVMDDSAVVGRSGANEMVYLTRTKTNRQSGTSYAIVAGDIGGQVIMDGVSPSTVILPADATLTVPNTSLVLIGRAQGAGPVTVGVESGDTLNGIVDGTIVIDEAAKVQFEKSGVDAWESWGGGVAS
;
A
#
# COMPACT_ATOMS: atom_id res chain seq x y z
N MET A 1 -19.59 36.39 -38.90
CA MET A 1 -18.29 35.70 -38.83
C MET A 1 -17.77 35.92 -37.42
N VAL A 2 -17.74 34.88 -36.58
CA VAL A 2 -17.29 34.99 -35.18
C VAL A 2 -16.13 34.03 -35.01
N GLU A 3 -14.92 34.54 -34.82
CA GLU A 3 -13.76 33.75 -34.46
C GLU A 3 -13.77 33.48 -32.95
N LEU A 4 -13.85 32.21 -32.57
CA LEU A 4 -13.75 31.75 -31.20
C LEU A 4 -12.27 31.55 -30.84
N ASN A 5 -11.58 32.61 -30.45
CA ASN A 5 -10.28 32.49 -29.77
C ASN A 5 -10.50 32.07 -28.32
N LYS A 6 -10.55 30.76 -28.06
CA LYS A 6 -10.37 30.23 -26.71
C LYS A 6 -8.90 29.87 -26.51
N THR A 7 -8.19 30.69 -25.74
CA THR A 7 -6.86 30.36 -25.22
C THR A 7 -6.94 29.00 -24.51
N PRO A 8 -6.12 27.99 -24.88
CA PRO A 8 -6.14 26.72 -24.18
C PRO A 8 -5.71 26.95 -22.73
N THR A 9 -6.58 26.56 -21.79
CA THR A 9 -6.26 26.57 -20.36
C THR A 9 -5.06 25.65 -20.09
N PRO A 10 -4.13 26.04 -19.21
CA PRO A 10 -2.99 25.20 -18.87
C PRO A 10 -3.47 23.90 -18.23
N VAL A 11 -2.89 22.78 -18.66
CA VAL A 11 -3.16 21.45 -18.10
C VAL A 11 -2.78 21.47 -16.61
N VAL A 12 -3.76 21.30 -15.74
CA VAL A 12 -3.54 21.14 -14.31
C VAL A 12 -3.01 19.71 -14.09
N MET A 13 -1.97 19.52 -13.27
CA MET A 13 -1.26 18.23 -13.13
C MET A 13 -2.09 17.07 -12.53
N ASP A 14 -3.38 17.27 -12.27
CA ASP A 14 -4.34 16.21 -11.89
C ASP A 14 -5.35 15.88 -13.01
N ASP A 15 -5.23 16.53 -14.17
CA ASP A 15 -6.10 16.25 -15.31
C ASP A 15 -5.56 15.01 -16.04
N SER A 16 -6.29 13.91 -15.93
CA SER A 16 -5.94 12.65 -16.59
C SER A 16 -6.11 12.84 -18.09
N ALA A 17 -5.03 13.09 -18.81
CA ALA A 17 -5.05 13.17 -20.26
C ALA A 17 -5.37 11.79 -20.85
N VAL A 18 -6.63 11.54 -21.17
CA VAL A 18 -7.04 10.37 -21.96
C VAL A 18 -6.52 10.58 -23.38
N VAL A 19 -5.34 10.03 -23.68
CA VAL A 19 -4.84 9.92 -25.05
C VAL A 19 -5.60 8.79 -25.72
N GLY A 20 -6.77 9.09 -26.29
CA GLY A 20 -7.51 8.16 -27.12
C GLY A 20 -6.77 7.92 -28.44
N ARG A 21 -5.88 6.92 -28.50
CA ARG A 21 -5.44 6.37 -29.79
C ARG A 21 -6.61 5.58 -30.38
N SER A 22 -7.36 6.22 -31.27
CA SER A 22 -8.43 5.62 -32.06
C SER A 22 -7.91 4.34 -32.74
N GLY A 23 -8.40 3.17 -32.33
CA GLY A 23 -8.15 1.92 -33.06
C GLY A 23 -8.31 0.61 -32.29
N ALA A 24 -8.29 0.63 -30.96
CA ALA A 24 -8.61 -0.55 -30.16
C ALA A 24 -9.42 -0.10 -28.96
N ASN A 25 -10.48 -0.83 -28.62
CA ASN A 25 -11.12 -0.73 -27.31
C ASN A 25 -10.16 -1.34 -26.28
N GLU A 26 -9.02 -0.70 -26.08
CA GLU A 26 -8.09 -1.01 -25.01
C GLU A 26 -8.74 -0.44 -23.74
N MET A 27 -9.33 -1.32 -22.95
CA MET A 27 -9.73 -1.01 -21.58
C MET A 27 -8.45 -0.58 -20.85
N VAL A 28 -8.14 0.72 -20.84
CA VAL A 28 -7.06 1.26 -20.05
C VAL A 28 -7.49 1.13 -18.59
N TYR A 29 -7.08 0.03 -17.95
CA TYR A 29 -7.18 -0.12 -16.50
C TYR A 29 -6.15 0.83 -15.87
N LEU A 30 -6.53 2.10 -15.70
CA LEU A 30 -5.81 3.03 -14.83
C LEU A 30 -6.13 2.68 -13.37
N THR A 31 -5.55 1.62 -12.85
CA THR A 31 -5.59 1.38 -11.40
C THR A 31 -4.67 2.40 -10.74
N ARG A 32 -5.22 3.53 -10.30
CA ARG A 32 -4.52 4.45 -9.40
C ARG A 32 -4.34 3.73 -8.07
N THR A 33 -3.19 3.10 -7.86
CA THR A 33 -2.86 2.49 -6.57
C THR A 33 -2.92 3.58 -5.51
N LYS A 34 -3.82 3.44 -4.54
CA LYS A 34 -3.93 4.40 -3.44
C LYS A 34 -2.65 4.34 -2.61
N THR A 35 -2.02 5.49 -2.43
CA THR A 35 -0.85 5.61 -1.56
C THR A 35 -1.25 6.29 -0.25
N ASN A 36 -0.94 5.64 0.87
CA ASN A 36 -1.08 6.18 2.21
C ASN A 36 0.31 6.35 2.83
N ARG A 37 0.63 7.55 3.29
CA ARG A 37 1.92 7.90 3.90
C ARG A 37 1.76 8.09 5.40
N GLN A 38 2.62 7.45 6.17
CA GLN A 38 2.56 7.40 7.63
C GLN A 38 3.91 7.78 8.24
N SER A 39 3.92 8.88 8.99
CA SER A 39 5.12 9.38 9.67
C SER A 39 5.18 9.01 11.15
N GLY A 40 4.16 8.33 11.67
CA GLY A 40 4.05 7.91 13.06
C GLY A 40 4.97 6.73 13.42
N THR A 41 5.12 6.49 14.73
CA THR A 41 5.84 5.32 15.26
C THR A 41 4.98 4.07 15.35
N SER A 42 3.66 4.19 15.18
CA SER A 42 2.74 3.06 15.12
C SER A 42 1.63 3.34 14.11
N TYR A 43 1.22 2.32 13.37
CA TYR A 43 0.11 2.40 12.43
C TYR A 43 -0.63 1.05 12.36
N ALA A 44 -1.96 1.07 12.44
CA ALA A 44 -2.79 -0.09 12.18
C ALA A 44 -3.35 0.02 10.75
N ILE A 45 -3.23 -1.05 9.96
CA ILE A 45 -3.81 -1.09 8.62
C ILE A 45 -5.32 -0.98 8.71
N VAL A 46 -5.90 -0.13 7.85
CA VAL A 46 -7.36 0.06 7.78
C VAL A 46 -7.93 -0.41 6.45
N ALA A 47 -9.26 -0.55 6.36
CA ALA A 47 -9.99 -0.93 5.16
C ALA A 47 -9.54 -0.16 3.91
N GLY A 48 -9.24 1.12 4.08
CA GLY A 48 -8.84 1.99 2.98
C GLY A 48 -7.46 1.68 2.41
N ASP A 49 -6.59 0.93 3.07
CA ASP A 49 -5.23 0.63 2.60
C ASP A 49 -5.17 -0.60 1.69
N ILE A 50 -6.20 -1.44 1.80
CA ILE A 50 -6.34 -2.70 1.08
C ILE A 50 -6.35 -2.44 -0.45
N GLY A 51 -5.56 -3.23 -1.20
CA GLY A 51 -5.33 -3.03 -2.64
C GLY A 51 -4.42 -1.83 -2.98
N GLY A 52 -3.88 -1.17 -1.95
CA GLY A 52 -3.04 0.02 -2.06
C GLY A 52 -1.60 -0.19 -1.58
N GLN A 53 -0.94 0.95 -1.34
CA GLN A 53 0.41 1.04 -0.81
C GLN A 53 0.41 1.84 0.49
N VAL A 54 1.03 1.30 1.53
CA VAL A 54 1.36 2.05 2.74
C VAL A 54 2.87 2.31 2.75
N ILE A 55 3.24 3.58 2.87
CA ILE A 55 4.62 4.03 2.97
C ILE A 55 4.83 4.55 4.38
N MET A 56 5.69 3.89 5.15
CA MET A 56 6.17 4.44 6.41
C MET A 56 7.30 5.43 6.07
N ASP A 57 7.16 6.72 6.38
CA ASP A 57 8.14 7.76 6.03
C ASP A 57 8.70 8.53 7.25
N GLY A 58 8.41 8.04 8.46
CA GLY A 58 9.03 8.52 9.70
C GLY A 58 10.52 8.17 9.81
N VAL A 59 11.24 8.91 10.67
CA VAL A 59 12.70 8.75 10.88
C VAL A 59 13.07 7.77 12.02
N SER A 60 12.15 7.54 12.96
CA SER A 60 12.34 6.69 14.15
C SER A 60 11.65 5.34 13.97
N PRO A 61 12.21 4.20 14.44
CA PRO A 61 11.61 2.88 14.26
C PRO A 61 10.10 2.86 14.50
N SER A 62 9.35 2.10 13.69
CA SER A 62 7.89 2.04 13.80
C SER A 62 7.34 0.63 13.74
N THR A 63 6.16 0.47 14.33
CA THR A 63 5.39 -0.76 14.26
C THR A 63 4.19 -0.59 13.34
N VAL A 64 3.93 -1.59 12.49
CA VAL A 64 2.69 -1.69 11.72
C VAL A 64 1.94 -2.94 12.17
N ILE A 65 0.63 -2.84 12.34
CA ILE A 65 -0.23 -3.95 12.75
C ILE A 65 -1.18 -4.32 11.61
N LEU A 66 -1.13 -5.57 11.18
CA LEU A 66 -2.09 -6.20 10.27
C LEU A 66 -3.34 -6.62 11.08
N PRO A 67 -4.54 -6.21 10.67
CA PRO A 67 -5.76 -6.44 11.44
C PRO A 67 -6.22 -7.90 11.37
N ALA A 68 -6.86 -8.35 12.44
CA ALA A 68 -7.63 -9.59 12.47
C ALA A 68 -8.85 -9.50 11.55
N ASP A 69 -9.38 -10.66 11.16
CA ASP A 69 -10.57 -10.72 10.29
C ASP A 69 -11.80 -10.10 10.96
N ALA A 70 -11.93 -10.27 12.28
CA ALA A 70 -13.00 -9.69 13.07
C ALA A 70 -12.93 -8.15 13.14
N THR A 71 -11.72 -7.59 13.07
CA THR A 71 -11.47 -6.14 13.09
C THR A 71 -11.70 -5.53 11.71
N LEU A 72 -11.28 -6.24 10.67
CA LEU A 72 -11.42 -5.82 9.29
C LEU A 72 -11.64 -7.02 8.38
N THR A 73 -12.84 -7.13 7.80
CA THR A 73 -13.11 -8.09 6.72
C THR A 73 -12.34 -7.66 5.48
N VAL A 74 -11.14 -8.19 5.33
CA VAL A 74 -10.29 -7.98 4.15
C VAL A 74 -10.65 -9.08 3.14
N PRO A 75 -11.22 -8.75 1.97
CA PRO A 75 -11.33 -9.74 0.89
C PRO A 75 -9.94 -10.22 0.50
N ASN A 76 -9.76 -11.48 0.10
CA ASN A 76 -8.48 -12.07 -0.33
C ASN A 76 -7.81 -11.18 -1.40
N THR A 77 -6.96 -10.29 -0.94
CA THR A 77 -6.37 -9.24 -1.76
C THR A 77 -5.11 -8.76 -1.11
N SER A 78 -4.25 -8.16 -1.90
CA SER A 78 -2.93 -7.76 -1.50
C SER A 78 -2.89 -6.34 -0.94
N LEU A 79 -2.02 -6.15 0.04
CA LEU A 79 -1.53 -4.88 0.52
C LEU A 79 -0.03 -4.83 0.25
N VAL A 80 0.47 -3.74 -0.32
CA VAL A 80 1.92 -3.55 -0.43
C VAL A 80 2.37 -2.57 0.65
N LEU A 81 3.29 -3.00 1.51
CA LEU A 81 3.96 -2.13 2.45
C LEU A 81 5.37 -1.82 1.97
N ILE A 82 5.68 -0.54 1.93
CA ILE A 82 6.98 -0.04 1.48
C ILE A 82 7.71 0.48 2.72
N GLY A 83 8.86 -0.15 3.00
CA GLY A 83 9.83 0.28 4.00
C GLY A 83 10.41 1.65 3.67
N ARG A 84 11.10 2.23 4.65
CA ARG A 84 11.45 3.65 4.67
C ARG A 84 12.59 4.04 3.73
N ALA A 85 12.81 5.34 3.56
CA ALA A 85 14.02 5.87 2.95
C ALA A 85 15.29 5.53 3.78
N GLN A 86 16.44 5.58 3.12
CA GLN A 86 17.75 5.30 3.70
C GLN A 86 18.02 6.17 4.95
N GLY A 87 18.52 5.58 6.04
CA GLY A 87 18.82 6.23 7.33
C GLY A 87 17.68 6.28 8.35
N ALA A 88 16.50 5.73 8.05
CA ALA A 88 15.36 5.67 8.98
C ALA A 88 15.29 4.30 9.65
N GLY A 89 15.07 4.27 10.97
CA GLY A 89 15.01 3.01 11.73
C GLY A 89 13.95 2.02 11.19
N PRO A 90 14.12 0.71 11.45
CA PRO A 90 13.36 -0.36 10.80
C PRO A 90 11.84 -0.27 11.04
N VAL A 91 11.08 -0.86 10.12
CA VAL A 91 9.63 -1.06 10.28
C VAL A 91 9.37 -2.50 10.71
N THR A 92 8.86 -2.69 11.92
CA THR A 92 8.38 -4.00 12.38
C THR A 92 6.92 -4.13 12.03
N VAL A 93 6.57 -5.08 11.17
CA VAL A 93 5.19 -5.44 10.86
C VAL A 93 4.83 -6.68 11.68
N GLY A 94 3.72 -6.62 12.40
CA GLY A 94 3.16 -7.76 13.12
C GLY A 94 1.67 -7.92 12.81
N VAL A 95 1.10 -9.03 13.24
CA VAL A 95 -0.35 -9.28 13.23
C VAL A 95 -0.97 -8.93 14.59
N GLU A 96 -2.30 -8.80 14.64
CA GLU A 96 -3.01 -8.74 15.92
C GLU A 96 -2.81 -10.04 16.73
N SER A 97 -3.00 -9.97 18.05
CA SER A 97 -2.66 -11.10 18.91
C SER A 97 -3.53 -12.33 18.64
N GLY A 98 -2.88 -13.48 18.45
CA GLY A 98 -3.52 -14.76 18.13
C GLY A 98 -3.58 -15.09 16.64
N ASP A 99 -3.32 -14.11 15.77
CA ASP A 99 -3.26 -14.29 14.33
C ASP A 99 -1.93 -14.89 13.89
N THR A 100 -1.86 -15.31 12.63
CA THR A 100 -0.64 -15.87 12.05
C THR A 100 -0.07 -15.02 10.92
N LEU A 101 1.25 -14.87 10.90
CA LEU A 101 2.02 -14.32 9.79
C LEU A 101 3.00 -15.39 9.29
N ASN A 102 2.88 -15.80 8.03
CA ASN A 102 3.62 -16.93 7.45
C ASN A 102 3.50 -18.22 8.29
N GLY A 103 2.34 -18.45 8.90
CA GLY A 103 2.07 -19.61 9.76
C GLY A 103 2.63 -19.51 11.18
N ILE A 104 3.24 -18.38 11.57
CA ILE A 104 3.75 -18.14 12.93
C ILE A 104 2.73 -17.31 13.70
N VAL A 105 2.28 -17.82 14.86
CA VAL A 105 1.39 -17.10 15.78
C VAL A 105 2.10 -15.87 16.34
N ASP A 106 1.42 -14.72 16.32
CA ASP A 106 1.98 -13.42 16.68
C ASP A 106 3.25 -13.07 15.86
N GLY A 107 3.33 -13.62 14.64
CA GLY A 107 4.52 -13.52 13.80
C GLY A 107 4.84 -12.10 13.37
N THR A 108 6.13 -11.84 13.17
CA THR A 108 6.62 -10.50 12.79
C THR A 108 7.56 -10.54 11.59
N ILE A 109 7.61 -9.42 10.89
CA ILE A 109 8.57 -9.16 9.82
C ILE A 109 9.20 -7.81 10.04
N VAL A 110 10.52 -7.78 9.93
CA VAL A 110 11.28 -6.53 9.92
C VAL A 110 11.53 -6.15 8.46
N ILE A 111 11.11 -4.93 8.11
CA ILE A 111 11.37 -4.32 6.81
C ILE A 111 12.45 -3.28 6.99
N ASP A 112 13.62 -3.59 6.44
CA ASP A 112 14.77 -2.69 6.40
C ASP A 112 14.63 -1.60 5.32
N GLU A 113 15.61 -0.71 5.28
CA GLU A 113 15.60 0.48 4.43
C GLU A 113 15.34 0.15 2.95
N ALA A 114 14.37 0.87 2.37
CA ALA A 114 13.92 0.80 0.98
C ALA A 114 13.37 -0.56 0.51
N ALA A 115 13.22 -1.54 1.43
CA ALA A 115 12.62 -2.81 1.10
C ALA A 115 11.09 -2.68 0.88
N LYS A 116 10.55 -3.57 0.06
CA LYS A 116 9.10 -3.69 -0.18
C LYS A 116 8.66 -5.08 0.21
N VAL A 117 7.57 -5.14 0.95
CA VAL A 117 6.93 -6.41 1.34
C VAL A 117 5.46 -6.32 0.98
N GLN A 118 5.00 -7.28 0.20
CA GLN A 118 3.60 -7.50 -0.05
C GLN A 118 3.05 -8.40 1.05
N PHE A 119 1.89 -8.05 1.59
CA PHE A 119 1.11 -8.84 2.51
C PHE A 119 -0.19 -9.23 1.83
N GLU A 120 -0.59 -10.48 1.99
CA GLU A 120 -1.84 -11.00 1.45
C GLU A 120 -2.56 -11.79 2.54
N LYS A 121 -3.88 -11.61 2.63
CA LYS A 121 -4.68 -12.41 3.55
C LYS A 121 -4.91 -13.79 2.92
N SER A 122 -4.40 -14.82 3.57
CA SER A 122 -4.47 -16.21 3.10
C SER A 122 -5.62 -16.99 3.75
N GLY A 123 -6.21 -16.46 4.84
CA GLY A 123 -7.36 -17.05 5.51
C GLY A 123 -7.91 -16.16 6.63
N VAL A 124 -8.83 -16.72 7.42
CA VAL A 124 -9.29 -16.11 8.68
C VAL A 124 -8.07 -15.99 9.59
N ASP A 125 -7.80 -14.78 10.09
CA ASP A 125 -6.70 -14.48 11.03
C ASP A 125 -5.32 -14.98 10.54
N ALA A 126 -5.13 -15.04 9.22
CA ALA A 126 -3.92 -15.55 8.59
C ALA A 126 -3.43 -14.63 7.46
N TRP A 127 -2.16 -14.25 7.55
CA TRP A 127 -1.46 -13.41 6.61
C TRP A 127 -0.22 -14.10 6.07
N GLU A 128 0.06 -13.87 4.78
CA GLU A 128 1.29 -14.26 4.11
C GLU A 128 2.05 -13.02 3.65
N SER A 129 3.37 -13.11 3.65
CA SER A 129 4.25 -12.03 3.19
C SER A 129 5.18 -12.48 2.07
N TRP A 130 5.48 -11.57 1.16
CA TRP A 130 6.38 -11.80 0.04
C TRP A 130 7.26 -10.57 -0.19
N GLY A 131 8.57 -10.74 -0.36
CA GLY A 131 9.49 -9.64 -0.68
C GLY A 131 10.65 -9.49 0.29
N GLY A 132 11.23 -8.29 0.32
CA GLY A 132 12.55 -8.01 0.92
C GLY A 132 12.57 -7.83 2.45
N GLY A 133 11.65 -8.46 3.18
CA GLY A 133 11.63 -8.43 4.65
C GLY A 133 12.34 -9.65 5.26
N VAL A 134 12.79 -9.52 6.49
CA VAL A 134 13.30 -10.65 7.30
C VAL A 134 12.19 -11.08 8.25
N ALA A 135 11.73 -12.33 8.12
CA ALA A 135 10.75 -12.92 9.03
C ALA A 135 11.43 -13.48 10.28
N SER A 136 10.81 -13.25 11.44
CA SER A 136 11.28 -13.75 12.75
C SER A 136 10.13 -14.13 13.66
#